data_AF-A0A4R2Q1I6-F1
#
_entry.id   AF-A0A4R2Q1I6-F1
#
_cell.length_a   1.000
_cell.length_b   1.000
_cell.length_c   1.000
_cell.angle_alpha   90.00
_cell.angle_beta   90.00
_cell.angle_gamma   90.00
#
_symmetry.space_group_name_H-M   'P 1'
#
loop_
_entity.id
_entity.type
_entity.pdbx_description
1 polymer ?
#
loop_
_entity_poly.entity_id
_entity_poly.type
_entity_poly.pdbx_seq_one_letter_code
_entity_poly.pdbx_strand_id
1 'polypeptide(L)'
;MIRTLALVPALLAAAPQTAAAQDFSGLDIGQGAAAFAALGPPAAVGPANPGYTSTRWQQAGGNQLSVTTDAAGRIVYMESFRGPGVPPSVGTGLRFGATTRGEFLALAGSAGMYFPGRGPQVAMGTETVHFHSYGLRGRPGIVATFAFVGPTGGAPELALLDSVILSETGYQSLIWGGPPVPTPGYTEIDMRF
;
A
#
# COMPACT_ATOMS: atom_id res chain seq x y z
N MET A 1 16.99 -17.43 60.00
CA MET A 1 17.44 -17.63 58.60
C MET A 1 16.22 -17.88 57.74
N ILE A 2 15.74 -16.89 56.99
CA ILE A 2 14.61 -17.05 56.06
C ILE A 2 15.13 -16.59 54.70
N ARG A 3 15.24 -17.54 53.75
CA ARG A 3 15.61 -17.29 52.36
C ARG A 3 14.33 -17.04 51.58
N THR A 4 14.08 -15.78 51.24
CA THR A 4 12.97 -15.37 50.38
C THR A 4 13.35 -15.67 48.93
N LEU A 5 12.66 -16.62 48.28
CA LEU A 5 12.74 -16.84 46.83
C LEU A 5 12.08 -15.65 46.12
N ALA A 6 12.85 -14.90 45.34
CA ALA A 6 12.33 -13.90 44.43
C ALA A 6 11.86 -14.59 43.13
N LEU A 7 10.54 -14.69 42.96
CA LEU A 7 9.92 -14.96 41.66
C LEU A 7 10.10 -13.72 40.77
N VAL A 8 10.90 -13.85 39.71
CA VAL A 8 10.98 -12.85 38.64
C VAL A 8 9.80 -13.10 37.69
N PRO A 9 8.83 -12.17 37.56
CA PRO A 9 7.82 -12.29 36.53
C PRO A 9 8.48 -11.96 35.18
N ALA A 10 8.55 -12.95 34.29
CA ALA A 10 8.88 -12.73 32.89
C ALA A 10 7.74 -11.94 32.23
N LEU A 11 7.86 -10.62 32.20
CA LEU A 11 7.06 -9.77 31.31
C LEU A 11 7.46 -10.14 29.87
N LEU A 12 6.66 -10.99 29.23
CA LEU A 12 6.63 -11.05 27.76
C LEU A 12 6.18 -9.67 27.27
N ALA A 13 7.15 -8.86 26.83
CA ALA A 13 6.86 -7.67 26.05
C ALA A 13 6.25 -8.13 24.72
N ALA A 14 4.92 -8.10 24.63
CA ALA A 14 4.23 -8.17 23.35
C ALA A 14 4.62 -6.90 22.57
N ALA A 15 5.66 -6.99 21.75
CA ALA A 15 5.98 -5.93 20.80
C ALA A 15 4.73 -5.71 19.94
N PRO A 16 4.24 -4.47 19.79
CA PRO A 16 3.11 -4.20 18.92
C PRO A 16 3.45 -4.70 17.52
N GLN A 17 2.64 -5.61 16.99
CA GLN A 17 2.78 -6.07 15.62
C GLN A 17 2.40 -4.90 14.70
N THR A 18 3.41 -4.26 14.12
CA THR A 18 3.25 -3.21 13.10
C THR A 18 2.84 -3.84 11.77
N ALA A 19 1.63 -4.41 11.69
CA ALA A 19 1.09 -4.98 10.45
C ALA A 19 0.16 -3.97 9.76
N ALA A 20 0.73 -2.80 9.45
CA ALA A 20 0.06 -1.76 8.67
C ALA A 20 0.11 -2.11 7.18
N ALA A 21 -1.00 -1.92 6.48
CA ALA A 21 -1.10 -2.09 5.01
C ALA A 21 -0.11 -1.21 4.20
N GLN A 22 0.53 -0.26 4.88
CA GLN A 22 1.48 0.68 4.31
C GLN A 22 2.95 0.26 4.53
N ASP A 23 3.20 -0.97 4.99
CA ASP A 23 4.56 -1.46 5.22
C ASP A 23 5.25 -1.85 3.88
N PHE A 24 6.13 -0.95 3.43
CA PHE A 24 7.02 -1.18 2.29
C PHE A 24 8.39 -1.72 2.70
N SER A 25 8.50 -2.35 3.89
CA SER A 25 9.71 -2.97 4.42
C SER A 25 10.90 -2.01 4.47
N GLY A 26 10.62 -0.76 4.86
CA GLY A 26 11.61 0.32 4.96
C GLY A 26 12.07 0.91 3.62
N LEU A 27 11.49 0.48 2.50
CA LEU A 27 11.75 1.07 1.20
C LEU A 27 11.01 2.40 1.01
N ASP A 28 11.56 3.25 0.16
CA ASP A 28 10.94 4.51 -0.24
C ASP A 28 11.20 4.87 -1.71
N ILE A 29 10.30 5.67 -2.29
CA ILE A 29 10.43 6.18 -3.66
C ILE A 29 11.71 7.00 -3.80
N GLY A 30 12.44 6.77 -4.90
CA GLY A 30 13.71 7.40 -5.23
C GLY A 30 14.95 6.66 -4.72
N GLN A 31 14.81 5.70 -3.80
CA GLN A 31 15.93 4.85 -3.38
C GLN A 31 16.42 3.97 -4.54
N GLY A 32 17.69 3.56 -4.50
CA GLY A 32 18.27 2.64 -5.49
C GLY A 32 18.04 1.17 -5.13
N ALA A 33 18.25 0.27 -6.11
CA ALA A 33 18.09 -1.19 -5.94
C ALA A 33 18.93 -1.81 -4.79
N ALA A 34 19.99 -1.14 -4.32
CA ALA A 34 20.75 -1.57 -3.14
C ALA A 34 19.89 -1.65 -1.87
N ALA A 35 18.79 -0.88 -1.80
CA ALA A 35 17.84 -0.93 -0.69
C ALA A 35 17.15 -2.30 -0.56
N PHE A 36 17.12 -3.11 -1.62
CA PHE A 36 16.48 -4.42 -1.63
C PHE A 36 17.25 -5.49 -0.83
N ALA A 37 18.49 -5.22 -0.41
CA ALA A 37 19.31 -6.19 0.31
C ALA A 37 18.63 -6.76 1.56
N ALA A 38 17.76 -5.99 2.22
CA ALA A 38 17.01 -6.42 3.40
C ALA A 38 15.79 -7.32 3.11
N LEU A 39 15.34 -7.41 1.84
CA LEU A 39 14.14 -8.15 1.45
C LEU A 39 14.40 -9.63 1.12
N GLY A 40 15.66 -10.03 1.03
CA GLY A 40 16.03 -11.36 0.55
C GLY A 40 15.78 -11.55 -0.95
N PRO A 41 15.85 -12.80 -1.44
CA PRO A 41 15.71 -13.09 -2.87
C PRO A 41 14.29 -12.76 -3.38
N PRO A 42 14.15 -12.16 -4.56
CA PRO A 42 12.85 -11.88 -5.14
C PRO A 42 12.16 -13.16 -5.61
N ALA A 43 10.83 -13.16 -5.51
CA ALA A 43 9.97 -14.21 -6.06
C ALA A 43 9.85 -14.11 -7.60
N ALA A 44 9.94 -12.89 -8.14
CA ALA A 44 9.93 -12.66 -9.59
C ALA A 44 10.66 -11.36 -9.94
N VAL A 45 11.26 -11.33 -11.13
CA VAL A 45 11.87 -10.15 -11.75
C VAL A 45 11.47 -10.13 -13.22
N GLY A 46 11.03 -8.98 -13.74
CA GLY A 46 10.65 -8.88 -15.15
C GLY A 46 10.40 -7.46 -15.63
N PRO A 47 10.21 -7.27 -16.95
CA PRO A 47 9.89 -5.95 -17.50
C PRO A 47 8.51 -5.48 -17.00
N ALA A 48 8.39 -4.18 -16.66
CA ALA A 48 7.13 -3.54 -16.27
C ALA A 48 6.55 -2.68 -17.39
N ASN A 49 7.38 -1.80 -17.93
CA ASN A 49 7.15 -0.92 -19.08
C ASN A 49 8.50 -0.73 -19.79
N PRO A 50 8.53 -0.19 -21.03
CA PRO A 50 9.79 0.10 -21.70
C PRO A 50 10.71 0.96 -20.82
N GLY A 51 11.88 0.42 -20.45
CA GLY A 51 12.85 1.08 -19.57
C GLY A 51 12.61 0.90 -18.05
N TYR A 52 11.66 0.05 -17.66
CA TYR A 52 11.32 -0.18 -16.25
C TYR A 52 11.33 -1.68 -15.90
N THR A 53 11.84 -2.01 -14.71
CA THR A 53 11.90 -3.38 -14.20
C THR A 53 11.03 -3.51 -12.95
N SER A 54 10.12 -4.47 -12.93
CA SER A 54 9.37 -4.86 -11.73
C SER A 54 10.05 -6.04 -11.05
N THR A 55 10.19 -5.94 -9.73
CA THR A 55 10.67 -6.99 -8.84
C THR A 55 9.61 -7.24 -7.78
N ARG A 56 9.33 -8.51 -7.47
CA ARG A 56 8.30 -8.91 -6.52
C ARG A 56 8.85 -9.80 -5.41
N TRP A 57 8.37 -9.59 -4.20
CA TRP A 57 8.67 -10.40 -3.02
C TRP A 57 7.38 -10.88 -2.36
N GLN A 58 7.47 -12.02 -1.69
CA GLN A 58 6.49 -12.45 -0.71
C GLN A 58 6.89 -11.86 0.64
N GLN A 59 5.99 -11.14 1.29
CA GLN A 59 6.18 -10.60 2.64
C GLN A 59 5.64 -11.58 3.69
N ALA A 60 6.02 -11.34 4.94
CA ALA A 60 5.45 -12.06 6.07
C ALA A 60 3.92 -11.89 6.11
N GLY A 61 3.21 -12.91 6.62
CA GLY A 61 1.74 -12.88 6.70
C GLY A 61 1.02 -13.10 5.37
N GLY A 62 1.74 -13.35 4.27
CA GLY A 62 1.16 -13.67 2.96
C GLY A 62 0.88 -12.47 2.06
N ASN A 63 1.18 -11.24 2.52
CA ASN A 63 1.18 -10.06 1.67
C ASN A 63 2.30 -10.16 0.63
N GLN A 64 2.20 -9.36 -0.41
CA GLN A 64 3.18 -9.25 -1.48
C GLN A 64 3.64 -7.81 -1.62
N LEU A 65 4.90 -7.64 -1.98
CA LEU A 65 5.49 -6.34 -2.32
C LEU A 65 5.97 -6.40 -3.77
N SER A 66 5.49 -5.47 -4.59
CA SER A 66 6.02 -5.23 -5.94
C SER A 66 6.71 -3.88 -5.96
N VAL A 67 7.92 -3.81 -6.50
CA VAL A 67 8.69 -2.57 -6.68
C VAL A 67 9.06 -2.43 -8.14
N THR A 68 8.84 -1.26 -8.72
CA THR A 68 9.34 -0.94 -10.07
C THR A 68 10.47 0.07 -9.99
N THR A 69 11.56 -0.21 -10.70
CA THR A 69 12.67 0.73 -10.87
C THR A 69 12.77 1.27 -12.29
N ASP A 70 13.24 2.50 -12.43
CA ASP A 70 13.61 3.12 -13.71
C ASP A 70 14.93 2.54 -14.27
N ALA A 71 15.34 3.00 -15.45
CA ALA A 71 16.58 2.59 -16.11
C ALA A 71 17.86 2.97 -15.32
N ALA A 72 17.77 3.94 -14.41
CA ALA A 72 18.85 4.30 -13.48
C ALA A 72 18.83 3.45 -12.20
N GLY A 73 17.88 2.51 -12.08
CA GLY A 73 17.74 1.63 -10.93
C GLY A 73 17.10 2.28 -9.71
N ARG A 74 16.42 3.43 -9.88
CA ARG A 74 15.71 4.13 -8.79
C ARG A 74 14.27 3.63 -8.71
N ILE A 75 13.77 3.45 -7.49
CA ILE A 75 12.39 3.06 -7.23
C ILE A 75 11.46 4.19 -7.65
N VAL A 76 10.52 3.91 -8.56
CA VAL A 76 9.50 4.87 -9.02
C VAL A 76 8.08 4.45 -8.66
N TYR A 77 7.90 3.21 -8.22
CA TYR A 77 6.61 2.64 -7.84
C TYR A 77 6.83 1.50 -6.84
N MET A 78 5.96 1.42 -5.85
CA MET A 78 5.86 0.32 -4.91
C MET A 78 4.39 0.02 -4.67
N GLU A 79 4.07 -1.26 -4.53
CA GLU A 79 2.74 -1.73 -4.20
C GLU A 79 2.85 -2.84 -3.17
N SER A 80 2.25 -2.63 -2.00
CA SER A 80 1.98 -3.69 -1.04
C SER A 80 0.54 -4.13 -1.22
N PHE A 81 0.31 -5.42 -1.37
CA PHE A 81 -1.01 -5.96 -1.65
C PHE A 81 -1.21 -7.32 -1.00
N ARG A 82 -2.47 -7.63 -0.71
CA ARG A 82 -2.84 -8.88 -0.07
C ARG A 82 -2.68 -10.06 -1.02
N GLY A 83 -2.08 -11.15 -0.55
CA GLY A 83 -2.02 -12.38 -1.31
C GLY A 83 -3.39 -13.08 -1.40
N PRO A 84 -3.63 -13.92 -2.43
CA PRO A 84 -4.86 -14.69 -2.54
C PRO A 84 -5.10 -15.57 -1.31
N GLY A 85 -6.31 -15.50 -0.74
CA GLY A 85 -6.71 -16.34 0.41
C GLY A 85 -6.06 -15.98 1.76
N VAL A 86 -5.25 -14.92 1.82
CA VAL A 86 -4.59 -14.47 3.05
C VAL A 86 -5.62 -13.92 4.04
N PRO A 87 -5.60 -14.24 5.34
CA PRO A 87 -6.54 -13.64 6.29
C PRO A 87 -6.38 -12.11 6.38
N PRO A 88 -7.38 -11.36 6.91
CA PRO A 88 -7.20 -9.94 7.14
C PRO A 88 -5.99 -9.63 8.02
N SER A 89 -5.27 -8.54 7.74
CA SER A 89 -4.12 -8.16 8.56
C SER A 89 -4.56 -7.71 9.95
N VAL A 90 -3.76 -8.04 10.97
CA VAL A 90 -3.99 -7.67 12.37
C VAL A 90 -3.13 -6.46 12.75
N GLY A 91 -3.45 -5.76 13.83
CA GLY A 91 -2.66 -4.61 14.32
C GLY A 91 -3.39 -3.28 14.24
N THR A 92 -2.63 -2.18 14.27
CA THR A 92 -3.14 -0.80 14.23
C THR A 92 -3.01 -0.17 12.84
N GLY A 93 -3.79 0.87 12.57
CA GLY A 93 -3.79 1.61 11.30
C GLY A 93 -4.64 0.92 10.22
N LEU A 94 -4.34 1.21 8.96
CA LEU A 94 -5.01 0.59 7.82
C LEU A 94 -4.63 -0.90 7.70
N ARG A 95 -5.62 -1.75 7.46
CA ARG A 95 -5.48 -3.21 7.45
C ARG A 95 -6.04 -3.84 6.20
N PHE A 96 -5.26 -4.70 5.56
CA PHE A 96 -5.70 -5.44 4.39
C PHE A 96 -6.83 -6.40 4.74
N GLY A 97 -7.87 -6.45 3.90
CA GLY A 97 -9.04 -7.29 4.09
C GLY A 97 -9.90 -6.94 5.30
N ALA A 98 -9.66 -5.80 5.96
CA ALA A 98 -10.40 -5.39 7.16
C ALA A 98 -10.83 -3.92 7.11
N THR A 99 -9.95 -3.00 6.71
CA THR A 99 -10.33 -1.59 6.60
C THR A 99 -11.25 -1.40 5.41
N THR A 100 -12.43 -0.86 5.66
CA THR A 100 -13.41 -0.53 4.64
C THR A 100 -13.07 0.80 3.95
N ARG A 101 -13.58 0.95 2.73
CA ARG A 101 -13.51 2.21 1.98
C ARG A 101 -14.20 3.35 2.74
N GLY A 102 -15.34 3.08 3.38
CA GLY A 102 -16.06 4.06 4.19
C GLY A 102 -15.21 4.58 5.36
N GLU A 103 -14.59 3.68 6.13
CA GLU A 103 -13.67 4.04 7.21
C GLU A 103 -12.50 4.87 6.70
N PHE A 104 -11.87 4.45 5.60
CA PHE A 104 -10.75 5.18 5.03
C PHE A 104 -11.15 6.60 4.58
N LEU A 105 -12.28 6.76 3.89
CA LEU A 105 -12.72 8.08 3.43
C LEU A 105 -13.09 9.01 4.58
N ALA A 106 -13.62 8.48 5.69
CA ALA A 106 -13.84 9.25 6.91
C ALA A 106 -12.52 9.77 7.51
N LEU A 107 -11.43 8.98 7.42
CA LEU A 107 -10.10 9.39 7.86
C LEU A 107 -9.43 10.37 6.89
N ALA A 108 -9.52 10.11 5.59
CA ALA A 108 -8.85 10.90 4.55
C ALA A 108 -9.53 12.26 4.29
N GLY A 109 -10.82 12.38 4.58
CA GLY A 109 -11.58 13.65 4.51
C GLY A 109 -11.94 14.11 3.09
N SER A 110 -11.55 13.40 2.04
CA SER A 110 -11.97 13.65 0.66
C SER A 110 -11.95 12.36 -0.16
N ALA A 111 -12.42 12.41 -1.41
CA ALA A 111 -12.35 11.27 -2.33
C ALA A 111 -11.00 11.18 -3.07
N GLY A 112 -10.08 12.13 -2.85
CA GLY A 112 -8.76 12.16 -3.46
C GLY A 112 -8.76 12.70 -4.89
N MET A 113 -7.96 12.07 -5.73
CA MET A 113 -7.86 12.31 -7.17
C MET A 113 -7.99 10.99 -7.93
N TYR A 114 -8.26 11.08 -9.23
CA TYR A 114 -8.30 9.92 -10.11
C TYR A 114 -7.40 10.14 -11.33
N PHE A 115 -6.94 9.06 -11.95
CA PHE A 115 -6.18 9.11 -13.20
C PHE A 115 -7.11 8.82 -14.38
N PRO A 116 -7.15 9.64 -15.44
CA PRO A 116 -8.17 9.53 -16.49
C PRO A 116 -8.23 8.17 -17.20
N GLY A 117 -7.09 7.56 -17.52
CA GLY A 117 -7.05 6.26 -18.18
C GLY A 117 -7.41 5.08 -17.28
N ARG A 118 -7.22 5.20 -15.96
CA ARG A 118 -7.65 4.19 -14.98
C ARG A 118 -9.10 4.38 -14.54
N GLY A 119 -9.55 5.63 -14.43
CA GLY A 119 -10.82 5.99 -13.79
C GLY A 119 -10.80 5.83 -12.26
N PRO A 120 -11.90 6.17 -11.59
CA PRO A 120 -12.04 6.02 -10.13
C PRO A 120 -12.31 4.57 -9.70
N GLN A 121 -12.72 3.70 -10.63
CA GLN A 121 -12.99 2.30 -10.35
C GLN A 121 -12.88 1.43 -11.61
N VAL A 122 -12.64 0.14 -11.42
CA VAL A 122 -12.60 -0.86 -12.50
C VAL A 122 -13.40 -2.09 -12.09
N ALA A 123 -14.32 -2.54 -12.94
CA ALA A 123 -15.00 -3.81 -12.77
C ALA A 123 -14.12 -4.97 -13.24
N MET A 124 -14.00 -6.02 -12.42
CA MET A 124 -13.25 -7.24 -12.66
C MET A 124 -14.16 -8.45 -12.43
N GLY A 125 -15.11 -8.66 -13.35
CA GLY A 125 -16.11 -9.72 -13.21
C GLY A 125 -17.03 -9.49 -12.01
N THR A 126 -16.97 -10.39 -11.02
CA THR A 126 -17.80 -10.32 -9.80
C THR A 126 -17.33 -9.29 -8.79
N GLU A 127 -16.16 -8.68 -9.01
CA GLU A 127 -15.56 -7.70 -8.11
C GLU A 127 -15.41 -6.34 -8.80
N THR A 128 -15.43 -5.28 -8.00
CA THR A 128 -15.10 -3.92 -8.42
C THR A 128 -14.00 -3.40 -7.52
N VAL A 129 -12.97 -2.84 -8.15
CA VAL A 129 -11.85 -2.18 -7.47
C VAL A 129 -12.09 -0.67 -7.51
N HIS A 130 -12.11 -0.04 -6.34
CA HIS A 130 -12.25 1.41 -6.19
C HIS A 130 -10.89 2.01 -5.81
N PHE A 131 -10.45 3.02 -6.56
CA PHE A 131 -9.16 3.67 -6.36
C PHE A 131 -9.33 5.03 -5.71
N HIS A 132 -8.50 5.31 -4.71
CA HIS A 132 -8.40 6.62 -4.08
C HIS A 132 -6.93 7.05 -4.03
N SER A 133 -6.57 8.05 -4.84
CA SER A 133 -5.21 8.57 -4.91
C SER A 133 -5.07 9.91 -4.21
N TYR A 134 -3.91 10.19 -3.62
CA TYR A 134 -3.61 11.45 -2.95
C TYR A 134 -2.12 11.79 -3.11
N GLY A 135 -1.83 13.06 -3.38
CA GLY A 135 -0.52 13.63 -3.08
C GLY A 135 -0.20 13.54 -1.58
N LEU A 136 1.08 13.35 -1.26
CA LEU A 136 1.56 13.24 0.11
C LEU A 136 2.14 14.56 0.62
N ARG A 137 1.67 14.98 1.80
CA ARG A 137 2.13 16.23 2.43
C ARG A 137 3.65 16.20 2.66
N GLY A 138 4.33 17.24 2.20
CA GLY A 138 5.78 17.37 2.32
C GLY A 138 6.59 16.45 1.38
N ARG A 139 5.93 15.77 0.44
CA ARG A 139 6.56 14.88 -0.55
C ARG A 139 6.06 15.19 -1.96
N PRO A 140 6.44 16.35 -2.54
CA PRO A 140 5.95 16.78 -3.83
C PRO A 140 6.29 15.76 -4.92
N GLY A 141 5.32 15.46 -5.77
CA GLY A 141 5.46 14.50 -6.86
C GLY A 141 5.28 13.03 -6.45
N ILE A 142 5.03 12.72 -5.17
CA ILE A 142 4.71 11.36 -4.71
C ILE A 142 3.21 11.22 -4.46
N VAL A 143 2.65 10.11 -4.95
CA VAL A 143 1.23 9.76 -4.82
C VAL A 143 1.10 8.46 -4.04
N ALA A 144 0.21 8.48 -3.04
CA ALA A 144 -0.33 7.27 -2.45
C ALA A 144 -1.67 6.92 -3.11
N THR A 145 -1.87 5.64 -3.47
CA THR A 145 -3.16 5.14 -3.92
C THR A 145 -3.60 3.96 -3.08
N PHE A 146 -4.86 3.97 -2.68
CA PHE A 146 -5.51 2.90 -1.93
C PHE A 146 -6.54 2.23 -2.84
N ALA A 147 -6.41 0.92 -3.01
CA ALA A 147 -7.33 0.11 -3.79
C ALA A 147 -8.24 -0.71 -2.86
N PHE A 148 -9.55 -0.56 -3.02
CA PHE A 148 -10.56 -1.25 -2.24
C PHE A 148 -11.36 -2.18 -3.13
N VAL A 149 -11.50 -3.44 -2.73
CA VAL A 149 -12.19 -4.48 -3.50
C VAL A 149 -13.51 -4.83 -2.82
N GLY A 150 -14.59 -4.83 -3.59
CA GLY A 150 -15.92 -5.25 -3.14
C GLY A 150 -16.70 -5.93 -4.26
N PRO A 151 -17.85 -6.55 -3.96
CA PRO A 151 -18.67 -7.19 -4.99
C PRO A 151 -19.23 -6.15 -5.98
N THR A 152 -19.24 -6.50 -7.26
CA THR A 152 -19.83 -5.66 -8.32
C THR A 152 -21.31 -5.43 -8.04
N GLY A 153 -21.74 -4.16 -8.03
CA GLY A 153 -23.11 -3.76 -7.69
C GLY A 153 -23.42 -3.74 -6.18
N GLY A 154 -22.46 -4.13 -5.35
CA GLY A 154 -22.53 -4.00 -3.91
C GLY A 154 -22.32 -2.56 -3.44
N ALA A 155 -22.51 -2.36 -2.14
CA ALA A 155 -22.34 -1.07 -1.50
C ALA A 155 -20.85 -0.68 -1.45
N PRO A 156 -20.40 0.37 -2.17
CA PRO A 156 -18.98 0.68 -2.33
C PRO A 156 -18.26 0.98 -1.01
N GLU A 157 -18.95 1.54 -0.03
CA GLU A 157 -18.41 1.85 1.30
C GLU A 157 -17.95 0.61 2.07
N LEU A 158 -18.47 -0.58 1.73
CA LEU A 158 -18.09 -1.84 2.35
C LEU A 158 -16.93 -2.55 1.62
N ALA A 159 -16.43 -2.00 0.51
CA ALA A 159 -15.26 -2.52 -0.16
C ALA A 159 -14.04 -2.48 0.77
N LEU A 160 -13.21 -3.52 0.75
CA LEU A 160 -12.12 -3.72 1.70
C LEU A 160 -10.77 -3.37 1.08
N LEU A 161 -9.89 -2.75 1.86
CA LEU A 161 -8.55 -2.39 1.43
C LEU A 161 -7.78 -3.66 1.02
N ASP A 162 -7.25 -3.67 -0.20
CA ASP A 162 -6.55 -4.82 -0.76
C ASP A 162 -5.11 -4.47 -1.17
N SER A 163 -4.89 -3.23 -1.61
CA SER A 163 -3.58 -2.75 -2.03
C SER A 163 -3.34 -1.29 -1.63
N VAL A 164 -2.09 -0.99 -1.28
CA VAL A 164 -1.56 0.36 -1.11
C VAL A 164 -0.37 0.55 -2.04
N ILE A 165 -0.42 1.61 -2.84
CA ILE A 165 0.57 1.97 -3.82
C ILE A 165 1.24 3.28 -3.40
N LEU A 166 2.56 3.34 -3.47
CA LEU A 166 3.33 4.59 -3.49
C LEU A 166 4.00 4.72 -4.85
N SER A 167 3.97 5.90 -5.45
CA SER A 167 4.51 6.10 -6.80
C SER A 167 4.97 7.53 -7.05
N GLU A 168 5.95 7.70 -7.92
CA GLU A 168 6.18 8.98 -8.58
C GLU A 168 4.98 9.29 -9.50
N THR A 169 4.48 10.52 -9.42
CA THR A 169 3.31 10.97 -10.20
C THR A 169 3.53 10.77 -11.69
N GLY A 170 4.75 11.01 -12.18
CA GLY A 170 5.11 10.83 -13.60
C GLY A 170 4.96 9.38 -14.05
N TYR A 171 5.50 8.43 -13.29
CA TYR A 171 5.35 7.01 -13.59
C TYR A 171 3.90 6.55 -13.48
N GLN A 172 3.18 6.97 -12.43
CA GLN A 172 1.77 6.64 -12.27
C GLN A 172 0.93 7.16 -13.45
N SER A 173 1.18 8.39 -13.89
CA SER A 173 0.49 9.00 -15.02
C SER A 173 0.76 8.25 -16.33
N LEU A 174 1.98 7.74 -16.52
CA LEU A 174 2.35 6.92 -17.66
C LEU A 174 1.50 5.64 -17.70
N ILE A 175 1.40 4.92 -16.58
CA ILE A 175 0.73 3.61 -16.55
C ILE A 175 -0.80 3.72 -16.45
N TRP A 176 -1.32 4.84 -15.93
CA TRP A 176 -2.76 5.06 -15.71
C TRP A 176 -3.37 6.12 -16.64
N GLY A 177 -2.65 6.48 -17.71
CA GLY A 177 -3.20 7.20 -18.85
C GLY A 177 -3.53 8.67 -18.60
N GLY A 178 -2.58 9.41 -18.05
CA GLY A 178 -2.64 10.88 -17.92
C GLY A 178 -2.39 11.40 -16.51
N PRO A 179 -2.21 12.72 -16.34
CA PRO A 179 -2.01 13.33 -15.02
C PRO A 179 -3.25 13.15 -14.13
N PRO A 180 -3.09 13.11 -12.80
CA PRO A 180 -4.20 12.98 -11.88
C PRO A 180 -5.13 14.20 -11.92
N VAL A 181 -6.43 13.96 -11.77
CA VAL A 181 -7.47 14.98 -11.70
C VAL A 181 -8.05 15.00 -10.28
N PRO A 182 -7.87 16.10 -9.52
CA PRO A 182 -8.39 16.21 -8.16
C PRO A 182 -9.92 16.25 -8.16
N THR A 183 -10.53 15.57 -7.18
CA THR A 183 -11.97 15.67 -6.95
C THR A 183 -12.31 16.92 -6.12
N PRO A 184 -13.58 17.40 -6.11
CA PRO A 184 -13.98 18.52 -5.27
C PRO A 184 -13.66 18.26 -3.79
N GLY A 185 -13.06 19.26 -3.13
CA GLY A 185 -12.64 19.14 -1.73
C GLY A 185 -11.35 18.35 -1.51
N TYR A 186 -10.61 18.03 -2.58
CA TYR A 186 -9.31 17.35 -2.49
C TYR A 186 -8.34 18.07 -1.54
N THR A 187 -7.67 17.27 -0.71
CA THR A 187 -6.54 17.69 0.11
C THR A 187 -5.45 16.61 0.11
N GLU A 188 -4.19 17.02 0.20
CA GLU A 188 -3.08 16.11 0.48
C GLU A 188 -3.21 15.48 1.87
N ILE A 189 -2.72 14.24 2.00
CA ILE A 189 -2.76 13.45 3.24
C ILE A 189 -1.37 13.23 3.82
N ASP A 190 -1.30 12.95 5.13
CA ASP A 190 -0.14 12.34 5.78
C ASP A 190 -0.44 10.83 5.90
N MET A 191 0.50 9.95 5.53
CA MET A 191 0.28 8.50 5.56
C MET A 191 0.12 7.92 6.97
N ARG A 192 0.40 8.67 8.04
CA ARG A 192 0.43 8.19 9.44
C ARG A 192 -0.97 7.96 10.08
N PHE A 193 -1.86 7.20 9.44
CA PHE A 193 -3.13 6.73 10.05
C PHE A 193 -3.01 5.35 10.70
#